data_AF-A0A4V3AYY6-F1
#
_entry.id   AF-A0A4V3AYY6-F1
#
_cell.length_a   1.000
_cell.length_b   1.000
_cell.length_c   1.000
_cell.angle_alpha   90.00
_cell.angle_beta   90.00
_cell.angle_gamma   90.00
#
_symmetry.space_group_name_H-M   'P 1'
#
loop_
_entity.id
_entity.type
_entity.pdbx_description
1 polymer ?
#
loop_
_entity_poly.entity_id
_entity_poly.type
_entity_poly.pdbx_seq_one_letter_code
_entity_poly.pdbx_strand_id
1 'polypeptide(L)'
;MPGQQRHGVDLTNLEQPLAADTEATKGDLVDYLDAVADRMLPVLADRPLTVLRVLRGRAPFMQKNLPAYTPEWVPTVHLWAEASHRDIRYALCNDRRTLMWLANQRAVEYHPALGLAGDVYRPTHLILDLDPPDGAEFAAVVAVAELVRRALADAGLTGAVKTSGSRGVHVFVPVDLDGLATPGEDVAAATRALAARAEALDPTIATTAFIVSDRAGKVFVDATRSGGATVAAAYSPRLRPGTPVSFPVAWSDLASVRPADFTITTALTHLGGRDPWAEAMPAPQRLPEELITHGRTIPVARVAAMHEGKRRARARRQAGG
;
A
#
# COMPACT_ATOMS: atom_id res chain seq x y z
N MET A 1 -33.25 -0.29 18.77
CA MET A 1 -32.00 -0.90 19.24
C MET A 1 -31.12 0.21 19.78
N PRO A 2 -30.85 0.29 21.09
CA PRO A 2 -29.89 1.24 21.61
C PRO A 2 -28.56 1.03 20.88
N GLY A 3 -28.02 2.10 20.30
CA GLY A 3 -26.84 2.03 19.45
C GLY A 3 -25.65 1.46 20.23
N GLN A 4 -24.96 0.48 19.66
CA GLN A 4 -23.71 0.00 20.24
C GLN A 4 -22.68 1.12 20.09
N GLN A 5 -22.36 1.82 21.18
CA GLN A 5 -21.32 2.83 21.17
C GLN A 5 -19.97 2.17 21.39
N ARG A 6 -18.96 2.54 20.59
CA ARG A 6 -17.56 2.12 20.79
C ARG A 6 -16.64 3.32 20.70
N HIS A 7 -15.76 3.47 21.68
CA HIS A 7 -14.80 4.58 21.75
C HIS A 7 -15.46 5.97 21.57
N GLY A 8 -16.71 6.14 22.02
CA GLY A 8 -17.46 7.39 21.86
C GLY A 8 -18.00 7.66 20.44
N VAL A 9 -18.21 6.60 19.64
CA VAL A 9 -18.86 6.61 18.31
C VAL A 9 -20.11 5.74 18.34
N ASP A 10 -21.26 6.29 17.95
CA ASP A 10 -22.49 5.53 17.82
C ASP A 10 -22.49 4.73 16.52
N LEU A 11 -22.51 3.40 16.65
CA LEU A 11 -22.49 2.51 15.51
C LEU A 11 -23.90 2.20 15.02
N THR A 12 -24.04 2.10 13.69
CA THR A 12 -25.32 1.82 13.04
C THR A 12 -25.20 0.65 12.09
N ASN A 13 -26.30 -0.02 11.74
CA ASN A 13 -26.34 -0.92 10.58
C ASN A 13 -25.32 -2.07 10.63
N LEU A 14 -24.95 -2.56 11.82
CA LEU A 14 -23.87 -3.55 12.01
C LEU A 14 -24.16 -4.88 11.32
N GLU A 15 -25.39 -5.36 11.41
CA GLU A 15 -25.85 -6.62 10.78
C GLU A 15 -25.86 -6.60 9.24
N GLN A 16 -25.60 -5.45 8.62
CA GLN A 16 -25.70 -5.35 7.17
C GLN A 16 -24.48 -5.95 6.49
N PRO A 17 -24.65 -6.64 5.35
CA PRO A 17 -23.54 -7.07 4.51
C PRO A 17 -22.63 -5.90 4.14
N LEU A 18 -21.33 -6.14 4.19
CA LEU A 18 -20.31 -5.14 3.89
C LEU A 18 -20.35 -4.76 2.41
N ALA A 19 -20.35 -5.76 1.53
CA ALA A 19 -20.55 -5.66 0.09
C ALA A 19 -21.37 -6.84 -0.45
N ALA A 20 -21.80 -6.78 -1.72
CA ALA A 20 -22.66 -7.80 -2.33
C ALA A 20 -21.99 -9.18 -2.39
N ASP A 21 -20.68 -9.22 -2.63
CA ASP A 21 -19.90 -10.45 -2.85
C ASP A 21 -19.05 -10.85 -1.64
N THR A 22 -19.39 -10.34 -0.45
CA THR A 22 -18.69 -10.65 0.80
C THR A 22 -19.66 -11.20 1.83
N GLU A 23 -19.30 -12.31 2.47
CA GLU A 23 -20.07 -12.85 3.60
C GLU A 23 -19.94 -11.99 4.88
N ALA A 24 -18.92 -11.13 4.93
CA ALA A 24 -18.68 -10.22 6.03
C ALA A 24 -19.79 -9.16 6.19
N THR A 25 -20.17 -8.91 7.42
CA THR A 25 -21.03 -7.78 7.83
C THR A 25 -20.20 -6.53 8.14
N LYS A 26 -20.88 -5.41 8.31
CA LYS A 26 -20.27 -4.19 8.85
C LYS A 26 -19.81 -4.39 10.30
N GLY A 27 -20.53 -5.20 11.09
CA GLY A 27 -20.16 -5.60 12.44
C GLY A 27 -18.78 -6.26 12.45
N ASP A 28 -18.59 -7.27 11.59
CA ASP A 28 -17.32 -8.00 11.49
C ASP A 28 -16.14 -7.07 11.15
N LEU A 29 -16.36 -6.11 10.25
CA LEU A 29 -15.34 -5.09 9.93
C LEU A 29 -14.98 -4.25 11.15
N VAL A 30 -15.99 -3.78 11.89
CA VAL A 30 -15.79 -2.95 13.07
C VAL A 30 -15.09 -3.72 14.18
N ASP A 31 -15.51 -4.96 14.42
CA ASP A 31 -14.90 -5.88 15.40
C ASP A 31 -13.44 -6.14 15.08
N TYR A 32 -13.14 -6.48 13.82
CA TYR A 32 -11.78 -6.70 13.35
C TYR A 32 -10.90 -5.45 13.54
N LEU A 33 -11.35 -4.28 13.08
CA LEU A 33 -10.58 -3.05 13.15
C LEU A 33 -10.31 -2.61 14.60
N ASP A 34 -11.27 -2.82 15.51
CA ASP A 34 -11.08 -2.52 16.93
C ASP A 34 -10.06 -3.49 17.58
N ALA A 35 -10.09 -4.76 17.19
CA ALA A 35 -9.18 -5.78 17.69
C ALA A 35 -7.73 -5.59 17.19
N VAL A 36 -7.53 -5.06 15.98
CA VAL A 36 -6.18 -4.77 15.44
C VAL A 36 -5.74 -3.31 15.67
N ALA A 37 -6.54 -2.48 16.33
CA ALA A 37 -6.31 -1.04 16.40
C ALA A 37 -4.92 -0.68 16.96
N ASP A 38 -4.44 -1.34 18.00
CA ASP A 38 -3.13 -1.04 18.60
C ASP A 38 -1.95 -1.31 17.64
N ARG A 39 -2.14 -2.20 16.65
CA ARG A 39 -1.14 -2.53 15.62
C ARG A 39 -1.30 -1.65 14.38
N MET A 40 -2.55 -1.35 14.02
CA MET A 40 -2.86 -0.60 12.80
C MET A 40 -2.65 0.91 12.98
N LEU A 41 -2.99 1.48 14.14
CA LEU A 41 -2.88 2.92 14.38
C LEU A 41 -1.46 3.46 14.22
N PRO A 42 -0.38 2.82 14.73
CA PRO A 42 0.98 3.28 14.47
C PRO A 42 1.35 3.38 12.97
N VAL A 43 0.72 2.54 12.13
CA VAL A 43 0.93 2.56 10.67
C VAL A 43 0.20 3.71 10.00
N LEU A 44 -0.93 4.17 10.59
CA LEU A 44 -1.76 5.26 10.06
C LEU A 44 -1.41 6.64 10.65
N ALA A 45 -0.79 6.66 11.82
CA ALA A 45 -0.58 7.86 12.62
C ALA A 45 0.11 8.98 11.82
N ASP A 46 -0.48 10.17 11.92
CA ASP A 46 -0.04 11.41 11.27
C ASP A 46 0.15 11.30 9.76
N ARG A 47 -0.53 10.35 9.10
CA ARG A 47 -0.51 10.22 7.64
C ARG A 47 -1.86 10.64 7.07
N PRO A 48 -1.89 11.55 6.08
CA PRO A 48 -3.09 11.80 5.30
C PRO A 48 -3.66 10.49 4.76
N LEU A 49 -4.88 10.19 5.16
CA LEU A 49 -5.47 8.88 4.91
C LEU A 49 -6.47 8.94 3.74
N THR A 50 -6.22 8.11 2.73
CA THR A 50 -7.23 7.77 1.73
C THR A 50 -7.90 6.47 2.13
N VAL A 51 -9.23 6.40 2.04
CA VAL A 51 -9.97 5.16 2.32
C VAL A 51 -10.79 4.71 1.12
N LEU A 52 -10.93 3.40 0.93
CA LEU A 52 -11.91 2.85 0.02
C LEU A 52 -13.22 2.62 0.77
N ARG A 53 -14.30 3.27 0.34
CA ARG A 53 -15.62 3.15 0.96
C ARG A 53 -16.58 2.35 0.11
N VAL A 54 -17.46 1.61 0.78
CA VAL A 54 -18.55 0.85 0.15
C VAL A 54 -19.89 1.35 0.66
N LEU A 55 -20.60 2.12 -0.14
CA LEU A 55 -21.94 2.58 0.21
C LEU A 55 -23.00 1.68 -0.42
N ARG A 56 -24.15 1.58 0.25
CA ARG A 56 -25.25 0.72 -0.20
C ARG A 56 -25.74 1.14 -1.58
N GLY A 57 -25.87 0.17 -2.49
CA GLY A 57 -26.34 0.40 -3.86
C GLY A 57 -25.41 1.26 -4.72
N ARG A 58 -24.14 1.42 -4.34
CA ARG A 58 -23.16 2.24 -5.07
C ARG A 58 -21.89 1.45 -5.31
N ALA A 59 -21.22 1.78 -6.41
CA ALA A 59 -19.88 1.28 -6.68
C ALA A 59 -18.92 1.74 -5.56
N PRO A 60 -17.93 0.92 -5.18
CA PRO A 60 -16.88 1.32 -4.26
C PRO A 60 -16.11 2.52 -4.80
N PHE A 61 -15.66 3.41 -3.91
CA PHE A 61 -14.90 4.59 -4.33
C PHE A 61 -13.80 4.95 -3.33
N MET A 62 -12.73 5.56 -3.86
CA MET A 62 -11.64 6.11 -3.06
C MET A 62 -12.03 7.49 -2.53
N GLN A 63 -12.11 7.63 -1.22
CA GLN A 63 -12.34 8.90 -0.55
C GLN A 63 -11.03 9.48 -0.04
N LYS A 64 -10.66 10.62 -0.63
CA LYS A 64 -9.56 11.49 -0.17
C LYS A 64 -10.10 12.65 0.66
N ASN A 65 -11.06 13.37 0.09
CA ASN A 65 -11.68 14.53 0.71
C ASN A 65 -12.75 14.12 1.72
N LEU A 66 -12.63 14.63 2.95
CA LEU A 66 -13.60 14.38 4.00
C LEU A 66 -14.94 15.08 3.73
N PRO A 67 -16.07 14.41 4.00
CA PRO A 67 -17.40 15.00 3.84
C PRO A 67 -17.67 16.10 4.86
N ALA A 68 -18.64 16.98 4.57
CA ALA A 68 -19.02 18.09 5.45
C ALA A 68 -19.47 17.63 6.85
N TYR A 69 -20.12 16.46 6.95
CA TYR A 69 -20.58 15.87 8.21
C TYR A 69 -19.48 15.24 9.08
N THR A 70 -18.21 15.38 8.70
CA THR A 70 -17.10 14.84 9.50
C THR A 70 -17.11 15.49 10.89
N PRO A 71 -17.12 14.70 11.98
CA PRO A 71 -17.12 15.26 13.33
C PRO A 71 -15.89 16.14 13.59
N GLU A 72 -16.07 17.22 14.35
CA GLU A 72 -15.00 18.20 14.64
C GLU A 72 -13.80 17.61 15.36
N TRP A 73 -14.01 16.52 16.11
CA TRP A 73 -12.94 15.84 16.84
C TRP A 73 -12.05 14.96 15.94
N VAL A 74 -12.44 14.69 14.69
CA VAL A 74 -11.58 13.95 13.75
C VAL A 74 -10.43 14.86 13.32
N PRO A 75 -9.16 14.52 13.62
CA PRO A 75 -8.05 15.36 13.20
C PRO A 75 -7.91 15.36 11.67
N THR A 76 -7.56 16.51 11.10
CA THR A 76 -7.47 16.68 9.63
C THR A 76 -6.23 17.46 9.20
N VAL A 77 -5.85 17.26 7.94
CA VAL A 77 -4.82 18.07 7.26
C VAL A 77 -5.33 18.48 5.88
N HIS A 78 -5.01 19.71 5.48
CA HIS A 78 -5.32 20.24 4.15
C HIS A 78 -4.10 20.09 3.26
N LEU A 79 -4.27 19.48 2.09
CA LEU A 79 -3.23 19.36 1.07
C LEU A 79 -3.73 19.90 -0.25
N TRP A 80 -2.91 20.72 -0.90
CA TRP A 80 -3.16 21.18 -2.25
C TRP A 80 -3.08 20.03 -3.25
N ALA A 81 -4.14 19.82 -4.03
CA ALA A 81 -4.16 18.82 -5.08
C ALA A 81 -4.02 19.48 -6.45
N GLU A 82 -2.80 19.46 -7.01
CA GLU A 82 -2.48 20.08 -8.30
C GLU A 82 -3.41 19.62 -9.42
N ALA A 83 -3.70 18.33 -9.52
CA ALA A 83 -4.55 17.78 -10.58
C ALA A 83 -5.98 18.35 -10.58
N SER A 84 -6.46 18.86 -9.45
CA SER A 84 -7.81 19.39 -9.30
C SER A 84 -7.85 20.86 -8.90
N HIS A 85 -6.69 21.53 -8.81
CA HIS A 85 -6.51 22.92 -8.38
C HIS A 85 -7.38 23.30 -7.16
N ARG A 86 -7.37 22.46 -6.12
CA ARG A 86 -8.13 22.70 -4.90
C ARG A 86 -7.48 22.05 -3.69
N ASP A 87 -7.82 22.57 -2.51
CA ASP A 87 -7.48 21.91 -1.25
C ASP A 87 -8.34 20.67 -1.03
N ILE A 88 -7.67 19.62 -0.55
CA ILE A 88 -8.29 18.37 -0.13
C ILE A 88 -8.07 18.23 1.37
N ARG A 89 -9.17 18.06 2.10
CA ARG A 89 -9.16 17.82 3.55
C ARG A 89 -9.10 16.32 3.82
N TYR A 90 -7.94 15.83 4.23
CA TYR A 90 -7.72 14.43 4.59
C TYR A 90 -7.96 14.19 6.08
N ALA A 91 -8.38 12.97 6.45
CA ALA A 91 -8.35 12.53 7.84
C ALA A 91 -6.93 12.15 8.26
N LEU A 92 -6.62 12.36 9.54
CA LEU A 92 -5.52 11.72 10.24
C LEU A 92 -6.12 10.73 11.24
N CYS A 93 -5.89 9.44 11.00
CA CYS A 93 -6.45 8.37 11.82
C CYS A 93 -5.50 8.04 12.97
N ASN A 94 -5.45 8.94 13.96
CA ASN A 94 -4.48 8.89 15.06
C ASN A 94 -4.97 8.11 16.29
N ASP A 95 -6.27 7.79 16.36
CA ASP A 95 -6.87 7.16 17.52
C ASP A 95 -7.99 6.16 17.16
N ARG A 96 -8.34 5.33 18.14
CA ARG A 96 -9.41 4.32 18.03
C ARG A 96 -10.76 4.95 17.67
N ARG A 97 -11.05 6.14 18.19
CA ARG A 97 -12.32 6.84 17.95
C ARG A 97 -12.48 7.21 16.46
N THR A 98 -11.42 7.72 15.84
CA THR A 98 -11.36 8.05 14.42
C THR A 98 -11.43 6.80 13.56
N LEU A 99 -10.72 5.74 13.95
CA LEU A 99 -10.80 4.44 13.27
C LEU A 99 -12.22 3.87 13.29
N MET A 100 -12.89 3.89 14.44
CA MET A 100 -14.28 3.43 14.56
C MET A 100 -15.26 4.27 13.77
N TRP A 101 -15.06 5.59 13.70
CA TRP A 101 -15.88 6.43 12.83
C TRP A 101 -15.68 6.09 11.36
N LEU A 102 -14.45 5.93 10.89
CA LEU A 102 -14.16 5.50 9.51
C LEU A 102 -14.80 4.13 9.21
N ALA A 103 -14.68 3.16 10.12
CA ALA A 103 -15.31 1.85 10.00
C ALA A 103 -16.85 1.97 9.94
N ASN A 104 -17.45 2.81 10.80
CA ASN A 104 -18.88 3.09 10.81
C ASN A 104 -19.35 3.73 9.49
N GLN A 105 -18.48 4.53 8.85
CA GLN A 105 -18.65 5.11 7.52
C GLN A 105 -18.42 4.09 6.37
N ARG A 106 -18.21 2.81 6.68
CA ARG A 106 -17.89 1.73 5.74
C ARG A 106 -16.60 1.96 4.95
N ALA A 107 -15.57 2.52 5.60
CA ALA A 107 -14.21 2.48 5.09
C ALA A 107 -13.63 1.08 5.28
N VAL A 108 -13.37 0.39 4.17
CA VAL A 108 -12.88 -1.00 4.14
C VAL A 108 -11.37 -1.04 4.00
N GLU A 109 -10.82 -0.30 3.03
CA GLU A 109 -9.38 -0.25 2.82
C GLU A 109 -8.80 1.08 3.29
N TYR A 110 -7.63 1.02 3.92
CA TYR A 110 -6.93 2.15 4.53
C TYR A 110 -5.60 2.33 3.83
N HIS A 111 -5.46 3.46 3.13
CA HIS A 111 -4.32 3.76 2.27
C HIS A 111 -3.65 5.05 2.75
N PRO A 112 -2.78 4.99 3.78
CA PRO A 112 -2.03 6.15 4.24
C PRO A 112 -1.05 6.65 3.16
N ALA A 113 -0.78 7.95 3.18
CA ALA A 113 0.33 8.54 2.46
C ALA A 113 1.69 8.05 3.01
N LEU A 114 2.71 8.06 2.15
CA LEU A 114 4.05 7.60 2.54
C LEU A 114 4.82 8.64 3.38
N GLY A 115 4.48 9.91 3.24
CA GLY A 115 4.93 11.00 4.11
C GLY A 115 3.93 11.33 5.22
N LEU A 116 4.39 12.10 6.21
CA LEU A 116 3.57 12.55 7.33
C LEU A 116 2.83 13.85 6.96
N ALA A 117 1.83 14.23 7.75
CA ALA A 117 1.00 15.40 7.54
C ALA A 117 1.80 16.71 7.51
N GLY A 118 2.91 16.77 8.27
CA GLY A 118 3.79 17.94 8.30
C GLY A 118 4.58 18.15 7.00
N ASP A 119 4.91 17.07 6.28
CA ASP A 119 5.51 17.12 4.94
C ASP A 119 5.29 15.79 4.21
N VAL A 120 4.28 15.78 3.33
CA VAL A 120 3.85 14.57 2.62
C VAL A 120 4.82 14.16 1.51
N TYR A 121 5.73 15.04 1.10
CA TYR A 121 6.72 14.79 0.07
C TYR A 121 8.03 14.22 0.63
N ARG A 122 8.10 14.00 1.95
CA ARG A 122 9.18 13.33 2.66
C ARG A 122 8.73 11.92 3.07
N PRO A 123 8.84 10.91 2.17
CA PRO A 123 8.37 9.58 2.47
C PRO A 123 9.25 8.93 3.54
N THR A 124 8.63 8.40 4.58
CA THR A 124 9.31 7.68 5.68
C THR A 124 9.82 6.29 5.29
N HIS A 125 9.37 5.76 4.15
CA HIS A 125 9.70 4.43 3.66
C HIS A 125 9.87 4.46 2.14
N LEU A 126 10.76 3.61 1.64
CA LEU A 126 10.73 3.14 0.26
C LEU A 126 9.92 1.83 0.21
N ILE A 127 9.21 1.59 -0.89
CA ILE A 127 8.32 0.43 -1.02
C ILE A 127 8.49 -0.19 -2.41
N LEU A 128 8.68 -1.51 -2.43
CA LEU A 128 8.62 -2.33 -3.63
C LEU A 128 7.33 -3.13 -3.61
N ASP A 129 6.46 -2.91 -4.61
CA ASP A 129 5.16 -3.57 -4.75
C ASP A 129 5.29 -4.66 -5.84
N LEU A 130 5.07 -5.92 -5.45
CA LEU A 130 5.30 -7.08 -6.30
C LEU A 130 3.97 -7.64 -6.80
N ASP A 131 3.70 -7.42 -8.08
CA ASP A 131 2.44 -7.79 -8.72
C ASP A 131 2.63 -8.97 -9.69
N PRO A 132 2.03 -10.14 -9.42
CA PRO A 132 2.07 -11.25 -10.37
C PRO A 132 1.20 -10.97 -11.61
N PRO A 133 1.51 -11.62 -12.74
CA PRO A 133 0.59 -11.65 -13.88
C PRO A 133 -0.71 -12.35 -13.51
N ASP A 134 -1.74 -12.17 -14.34
CA ASP A 134 -3.02 -12.85 -14.13
C ASP A 134 -2.86 -14.37 -14.20
N GLY A 135 -3.44 -15.07 -13.22
CA GLY A 135 -3.40 -16.53 -13.12
C GLY A 135 -2.11 -17.13 -12.56
N ALA A 136 -1.09 -16.32 -12.20
CA ALA A 136 0.10 -16.86 -11.58
C ALA A 136 -0.12 -17.29 -10.12
N GLU A 137 0.55 -18.39 -9.76
CA GLU A 137 0.63 -18.88 -8.40
C GLU A 137 1.44 -17.93 -7.50
N PHE A 138 1.07 -17.87 -6.21
CA PHE A 138 1.75 -17.01 -5.24
C PHE A 138 3.25 -17.32 -5.12
N ALA A 139 3.67 -18.56 -5.37
CA ALA A 139 5.08 -18.96 -5.38
C ALA A 139 5.94 -18.14 -6.35
N ALA A 140 5.39 -17.66 -7.47
CA ALA A 140 6.09 -16.78 -8.39
C ALA A 140 6.44 -15.43 -7.73
N VAL A 141 5.52 -14.87 -6.95
CA VAL A 141 5.73 -13.64 -6.19
C VAL A 141 6.78 -13.84 -5.10
N VAL A 142 6.74 -14.99 -4.40
CA VAL A 142 7.74 -15.34 -3.38
C VAL A 142 9.14 -15.42 -3.98
N ALA A 143 9.29 -16.06 -5.14
CA ALA A 143 10.58 -16.15 -5.83
C ALA A 143 11.16 -14.75 -6.15
N VAL A 144 10.32 -13.82 -6.61
CA VAL A 144 10.73 -12.43 -6.87
C VAL A 144 10.93 -11.62 -5.59
N ALA A 145 10.20 -11.90 -4.52
CA ALA A 145 10.44 -11.30 -3.21
C ALA A 145 11.84 -11.65 -2.67
N GLU A 146 12.32 -12.88 -2.91
CA GLU A 146 13.69 -13.27 -2.57
C GLU A 146 14.75 -12.61 -3.47
N LEU A 147 14.45 -12.28 -4.73
CA LEU A 147 15.31 -11.42 -5.55
C LEU A 147 15.41 -10.01 -4.96
N VAL A 148 14.28 -9.43 -4.56
CA VAL A 148 14.25 -8.12 -3.90
C VAL A 148 15.03 -8.14 -2.59
N ARG A 149 14.87 -9.20 -1.77
CA ARG A 149 15.59 -9.36 -0.52
C ARG A 149 17.10 -9.41 -0.73
N ARG A 150 17.57 -10.12 -1.77
CA ARG A 150 18.98 -10.13 -2.16
C ARG A 150 19.46 -8.76 -2.65
N ALA A 151 18.70 -8.10 -3.53
CA ALA A 151 19.05 -6.76 -4.01
C ALA A 151 19.14 -5.72 -2.88
N LEU A 152 18.32 -5.85 -1.84
CA LEU A 152 18.42 -5.06 -0.60
C LEU A 152 19.69 -5.40 0.17
N ALA A 153 19.96 -6.69 0.42
CA ALA A 153 21.14 -7.13 1.15
C ALA A 153 22.45 -6.69 0.47
N ASP A 154 22.53 -6.78 -0.86
CA ASP A 154 23.67 -6.32 -1.65
C ASP A 154 23.88 -4.79 -1.55
N ALA A 155 22.82 -4.04 -1.23
CA ALA A 155 22.88 -2.60 -0.96
C ALA A 155 23.08 -2.26 0.52
N GLY A 156 23.27 -3.26 1.40
CA GLY A 156 23.37 -3.06 2.84
C GLY A 156 22.05 -2.66 3.51
N LEU A 157 20.91 -2.94 2.85
CA LEU A 157 19.57 -2.61 3.34
C LEU A 157 18.81 -3.87 3.76
N THR A 158 17.86 -3.67 4.66
CA THR A 158 16.90 -4.68 5.12
C THR A 158 15.49 -4.12 5.07
N GLY A 159 14.49 -4.99 4.93
CA GLY A 159 13.09 -4.58 4.88
C GLY A 159 12.15 -5.60 5.51
N ALA A 160 10.94 -5.16 5.81
CA ALA A 160 9.84 -6.01 6.25
C ALA A 160 8.91 -6.32 5.08
N VAL A 161 8.27 -7.49 5.10
CA VAL A 161 7.36 -7.93 4.03
C VAL A 161 5.96 -8.16 4.56
N LYS A 162 4.96 -7.85 3.73
CA LYS A 162 3.57 -8.17 3.98
C LYS A 162 2.88 -8.64 2.71
N THR A 163 1.90 -9.52 2.84
CA THR A 163 0.96 -9.78 1.74
C THR A 163 0.20 -8.49 1.43
N SER A 164 -0.17 -8.27 0.17
CA SER A 164 -0.99 -7.11 -0.18
C SER A 164 -2.46 -7.30 0.21
N GLY A 165 -2.88 -8.52 0.59
CA GLY A 165 -4.29 -8.92 0.68
C GLY A 165 -4.96 -9.05 -0.70
N SER A 166 -4.17 -9.07 -1.76
CA SER A 166 -4.59 -9.37 -3.13
C SER A 166 -3.79 -10.59 -3.60
N ARG A 167 -3.02 -10.47 -4.68
CA ARG A 167 -2.15 -11.56 -5.19
C ARG A 167 -0.66 -11.32 -4.93
N GLY A 168 -0.30 -10.09 -4.59
CA GLY A 168 1.08 -9.63 -4.47
C GLY A 168 1.60 -9.52 -3.04
N VAL A 169 2.81 -9.00 -2.91
CA VAL A 169 3.43 -8.63 -1.62
C VAL A 169 4.01 -7.23 -1.71
N HIS A 170 4.11 -6.54 -0.57
CA HIS A 170 4.85 -5.29 -0.48
C HIS A 170 6.05 -5.50 0.44
N VAL A 171 7.21 -4.98 0.02
CA VAL A 171 8.43 -4.91 0.82
C VAL A 171 8.66 -3.46 1.23
N PHE A 172 8.76 -3.21 2.53
CA PHE A 172 8.95 -1.89 3.12
C PHE A 172 10.36 -1.77 3.69
N VAL A 173 11.01 -0.64 3.38
CA VAL A 173 12.31 -0.27 3.96
C VAL A 173 12.16 1.12 4.57
N PRO A 174 12.20 1.24 5.90
CA PRO A 174 12.27 2.52 6.59
C PRO A 174 13.54 3.27 6.20
N VAL A 175 13.41 4.55 5.86
CA VAL A 175 14.52 5.37 5.37
C VAL A 175 14.83 6.50 6.33
N ASP A 176 16.12 6.68 6.60
CA ASP A 176 16.64 7.90 7.19
C ASP A 176 16.73 8.97 6.08
N LEU A 177 16.07 10.10 6.31
CA LEU A 177 16.00 11.21 5.35
C LEU A 177 17.05 12.28 5.63
N ASP A 178 17.84 12.14 6.69
CA ASP A 178 18.86 13.10 7.06
C ASP A 178 20.01 13.07 6.03
N GLY A 179 20.38 14.26 5.56
CA GLY A 179 21.39 14.43 4.53
C GLY A 179 20.92 14.20 3.09
N LEU A 180 19.63 13.86 2.86
CA LEU A 180 19.08 13.81 1.51
C LEU A 180 18.73 15.21 1.01
N ALA A 181 19.16 15.53 -0.21
CA ALA A 181 18.93 16.83 -0.82
C ALA A 181 17.49 16.97 -1.32
N THR A 182 16.97 15.94 -1.99
CA THR A 182 15.59 15.87 -2.48
C THR A 182 14.94 14.57 -2.02
N PRO A 183 14.55 14.44 -0.73
CA PRO A 183 14.15 13.17 -0.12
C PRO A 183 13.14 12.35 -0.94
N GLY A 184 12.10 12.98 -1.47
CA GLY A 184 11.10 12.28 -2.29
C GLY A 184 11.67 11.71 -3.59
N GLU A 185 12.54 12.45 -4.28
CA GLU A 185 13.18 12.03 -5.52
C GLU A 185 14.29 11.02 -5.28
N ASP A 186 15.08 11.22 -4.22
CA ASP A 186 16.19 10.34 -3.81
C ASP A 186 15.68 8.96 -3.41
N VAL A 187 14.61 8.91 -2.60
CA VAL A 187 13.93 7.66 -2.27
C VAL A 187 13.37 7.01 -3.52
N ALA A 188 12.72 7.77 -4.41
CA ALA A 188 12.19 7.22 -5.66
C ALA A 188 13.29 6.69 -6.61
N ALA A 189 14.45 7.34 -6.65
CA ALA A 189 15.61 6.87 -7.38
C ALA A 189 16.12 5.55 -6.79
N ALA A 190 16.35 5.50 -5.48
CA ALA A 190 16.81 4.28 -4.80
C ALA A 190 15.86 3.10 -5.03
N THR A 191 14.53 3.31 -4.97
CA THR A 191 13.55 2.26 -5.26
C THR A 191 13.66 1.75 -6.69
N ARG A 192 13.85 2.64 -7.69
CA ARG A 192 14.05 2.22 -9.09
C ARG A 192 15.32 1.38 -9.25
N ALA A 193 16.41 1.78 -8.59
CA ALA A 193 17.66 1.04 -8.63
C ALA A 193 17.51 -0.36 -8.02
N LEU A 194 16.81 -0.49 -6.89
CA LEU A 194 16.54 -1.79 -6.27
C LEU A 194 15.65 -2.67 -7.14
N ALA A 195 14.61 -2.11 -7.75
CA ALA A 195 13.74 -2.84 -8.67
C ALA A 195 14.51 -3.36 -9.90
N ALA A 196 15.36 -2.52 -10.49
CA ALA A 196 16.20 -2.90 -11.62
C ALA A 196 17.26 -3.96 -11.23
N ARG A 197 17.86 -3.85 -10.04
CA ARG A 197 18.76 -4.88 -9.52
C ARG A 197 18.04 -6.21 -9.31
N ALA A 198 16.83 -6.20 -8.76
CA ALA A 198 16.03 -7.41 -8.60
C ALA A 198 15.68 -8.06 -9.96
N GLU A 199 15.33 -7.27 -10.98
CA GLU A 199 15.14 -7.77 -12.35
C GLU A 199 16.44 -8.32 -12.95
N ALA A 200 17.59 -7.69 -12.72
CA ALA A 200 18.87 -8.16 -13.24
C ALA A 200 19.34 -9.49 -12.61
N LEU A 201 18.96 -9.78 -11.36
CA LEU A 201 19.26 -11.04 -10.69
C LEU A 201 18.58 -12.24 -11.38
N ASP A 202 17.35 -12.06 -11.87
CA ASP A 202 16.68 -13.05 -12.72
C ASP A 202 15.63 -12.39 -13.64
N PRO A 203 16.02 -12.03 -14.88
CA PRO A 203 15.14 -11.33 -15.82
C PRO A 203 14.09 -12.26 -16.45
N THR A 204 14.13 -13.56 -16.16
CA THR A 204 13.17 -14.55 -16.69
C THR A 204 11.88 -14.57 -15.87
N ILE A 205 11.93 -14.20 -14.59
CA ILE A 205 10.77 -14.22 -13.68
C ILE A 205 10.34 -12.83 -13.19
N ALA A 206 11.23 -11.82 -13.22
CA ALA A 206 10.93 -10.48 -12.76
C ALA A 206 10.97 -9.44 -13.90
N THR A 207 10.26 -8.33 -13.71
CA THR A 207 10.33 -7.19 -14.63
C THR A 207 9.99 -5.85 -14.01
N THR A 208 10.63 -4.78 -14.49
CA THR A 208 10.26 -3.38 -14.20
C THR A 208 9.44 -2.73 -15.32
N ALA A 209 8.99 -3.51 -16.32
CA ALA A 209 8.18 -3.01 -17.43
C ALA A 209 6.81 -2.48 -16.97
N PHE A 210 6.60 -1.17 -17.12
CA PHE A 210 5.36 -0.53 -16.69
C PHE A 210 4.14 -0.98 -17.50
N ILE A 211 4.30 -1.18 -18.82
CA ILE A 211 3.23 -1.61 -19.72
C ILE A 211 2.96 -3.11 -19.54
N VAL A 212 1.72 -3.49 -19.22
CA VAL A 212 1.33 -4.88 -18.91
C VAL A 212 1.71 -5.86 -20.03
N SER A 213 1.49 -5.51 -21.31
CA SER A 213 1.85 -6.38 -22.44
C SER A 213 3.35 -6.68 -22.51
N ASP A 214 4.17 -5.74 -22.06
CA ASP A 214 5.63 -5.83 -22.15
C ASP A 214 6.20 -6.61 -20.95
N ARG A 215 5.36 -6.98 -19.97
CA ARG A 215 5.77 -7.79 -18.81
C ARG A 215 5.96 -9.26 -19.16
N ALA A 216 5.42 -9.74 -20.28
CA ALA A 216 5.60 -11.09 -20.81
C ALA A 216 5.35 -12.21 -19.76
N GLY A 217 4.31 -12.07 -18.92
CA GLY A 217 3.98 -13.07 -17.91
C GLY A 217 4.94 -13.11 -16.70
N LYS A 218 5.77 -12.09 -16.51
CA LYS A 218 6.68 -11.96 -15.37
C LYS A 218 6.05 -11.19 -14.22
N VAL A 219 6.57 -11.39 -13.02
CA VAL A 219 6.17 -10.60 -11.84
C VAL A 219 6.71 -9.18 -12.00
N PHE A 220 5.82 -8.20 -11.86
CA PHE A 220 6.16 -6.80 -11.93
C PHE A 220 6.72 -6.31 -10.60
N VAL A 221 7.92 -5.74 -10.63
CA VAL A 221 8.58 -5.09 -9.48
C VAL A 221 8.31 -3.60 -9.58
N ASP A 222 7.20 -3.16 -8.96
CA ASP A 222 6.74 -1.78 -9.05
C ASP A 222 7.50 -0.86 -8.10
N ALA A 223 8.31 0.03 -8.67
CA ALA A 223 9.01 1.10 -7.97
C ALA A 223 8.26 2.44 -7.95
N THR A 224 7.09 2.53 -8.60
CA THR A 224 6.37 3.78 -8.84
C THR A 224 5.56 4.28 -7.65
N ARG A 225 5.51 3.51 -6.55
CA ARG A 225 4.87 3.93 -5.30
C ARG A 225 5.64 5.02 -4.56
N SER A 226 6.93 5.19 -4.84
CA SER A 226 7.79 6.16 -4.17
C SER A 226 7.45 7.59 -4.61
N GLY A 227 7.19 8.50 -3.66
CA GLY A 227 7.05 9.94 -3.93
C GLY A 227 5.62 10.47 -4.13
N GLY A 228 4.67 10.10 -3.26
CA GLY A 228 3.33 10.71 -3.22
C GLY A 228 2.16 9.77 -3.51
N ALA A 229 2.43 8.47 -3.67
CA ALA A 229 1.37 7.46 -3.70
C ALA A 229 0.87 7.12 -2.29
N THR A 230 -0.20 6.33 -2.25
CA THR A 230 -0.71 5.68 -1.04
C THR A 230 -0.58 4.17 -1.21
N VAL A 231 -0.44 3.45 -0.11
CA VAL A 231 -0.33 1.98 -0.10
C VAL A 231 -1.29 1.44 0.95
N ALA A 232 -1.92 0.29 0.70
CA ALA A 232 -2.74 -0.36 1.72
C ALA A 232 -1.89 -0.60 2.98
N ALA A 233 -2.35 -0.10 4.12
CA ALA A 233 -1.67 -0.23 5.40
C ALA A 233 -1.53 -1.70 5.79
N ALA A 234 -0.50 -2.04 6.57
CA ALA A 234 -0.50 -3.29 7.30
C ALA A 234 -1.79 -3.39 8.14
N TYR A 235 -2.38 -4.58 8.20
CA TYR A 235 -3.66 -4.87 8.84
C TYR A 235 -4.89 -4.27 8.16
N SER A 236 -4.75 -3.51 7.06
CA SER A 236 -5.90 -3.05 6.29
C SER A 236 -6.63 -4.23 5.63
N PRO A 237 -7.96 -4.34 5.80
CA PRO A 237 -8.78 -5.18 4.94
C PRO A 237 -8.71 -4.74 3.48
N ARG A 238 -9.04 -5.66 2.57
CA ARG A 238 -9.17 -5.45 1.13
C ARG A 238 -10.59 -5.80 0.70
N LEU A 239 -11.19 -4.99 -0.15
CA LEU A 239 -12.52 -5.25 -0.68
C LEU A 239 -12.46 -6.30 -1.80
N ARG A 240 -12.38 -7.57 -1.39
CA ARG A 240 -12.32 -8.75 -2.25
C ARG A 240 -13.12 -9.88 -1.61
N PRO A 241 -13.47 -10.95 -2.36
CA PRO A 241 -14.09 -12.14 -1.77
C PRO A 241 -13.28 -12.64 -0.58
N GLY A 242 -13.96 -12.92 0.54
CA GLY A 242 -13.34 -13.32 1.81
C GLY A 242 -12.78 -12.15 2.66
N THR A 243 -12.79 -10.92 2.15
CA THR A 243 -12.23 -9.72 2.83
C THR A 243 -10.81 -9.98 3.38
N PRO A 244 -9.85 -10.34 2.52
CA PRO A 244 -8.47 -10.58 2.92
C PRO A 244 -7.81 -9.33 3.49
N VAL A 245 -6.75 -9.52 4.25
CA VAL A 245 -6.01 -8.47 4.96
C VAL A 245 -4.63 -8.32 4.34
N SER A 246 -4.14 -7.08 4.25
CA SER A 246 -2.72 -6.86 3.98
C SER A 246 -1.91 -7.23 5.23
N PHE A 247 -1.42 -8.46 5.26
CA PHE A 247 -0.96 -9.10 6.49
C PHE A 247 0.58 -9.18 6.54
N PRO A 248 1.23 -8.65 7.58
CA PRO A 248 2.65 -8.81 7.85
C PRO A 248 3.07 -10.26 7.98
N VAL A 249 4.16 -10.66 7.33
CA VAL A 249 4.68 -12.03 7.38
C VAL A 249 6.19 -12.00 7.59
N ALA A 250 6.71 -12.94 8.37
CA ALA A 250 8.16 -13.12 8.46
C ALA A 250 8.69 -13.62 7.11
N TRP A 251 9.91 -13.21 6.75
CA TRP A 251 10.55 -13.67 5.52
C TRP A 251 10.66 -15.20 5.45
N SER A 252 10.94 -15.87 6.57
CA SER A 252 11.02 -17.33 6.66
C SER A 252 9.70 -18.03 6.32
N ASP A 253 8.58 -17.37 6.56
CA ASP A 253 7.25 -17.98 6.49
C ASP A 253 6.57 -17.67 5.16
N LEU A 254 7.10 -16.72 4.39
CA LEU A 254 6.50 -16.19 3.17
C LEU A 254 6.17 -17.27 2.12
N ALA A 255 6.99 -18.31 2.00
CA ALA A 255 6.74 -19.43 1.08
C ALA A 255 5.58 -20.34 1.52
N SER A 256 5.26 -20.34 2.82
CA SER A 256 4.31 -21.26 3.44
C SER A 256 2.89 -20.72 3.55
N VAL A 257 2.68 -19.45 3.17
CA VAL A 257 1.40 -18.74 3.32
C VAL A 257 0.80 -18.36 1.99
N ARG A 258 -0.48 -17.99 1.99
CA ARG A 258 -1.21 -17.37 0.89
C ARG A 258 -1.94 -16.12 1.40
N PRO A 259 -2.15 -15.09 0.56
CA PRO A 259 -2.92 -13.92 0.97
C PRO A 259 -4.33 -14.23 1.48
N ALA A 260 -4.95 -15.30 0.98
CA ALA A 260 -6.30 -15.73 1.39
C ALA A 260 -6.34 -16.37 2.79
N ASP A 261 -5.19 -16.76 3.35
CA ASP A 261 -5.13 -17.31 4.71
C ASP A 261 -5.46 -16.23 5.76
N PHE A 262 -5.26 -14.96 5.40
CA PHE A 262 -5.44 -13.81 6.28
C PHE A 262 -6.67 -13.00 5.86
N THR A 263 -7.77 -13.19 6.57
CA THR A 263 -9.01 -12.43 6.42
C THR A 263 -9.34 -11.68 7.69
N ILE A 264 -10.36 -10.81 7.65
CA ILE A 264 -10.86 -10.17 8.88
C ILE A 264 -11.35 -11.17 9.94
N THR A 265 -11.65 -12.42 9.55
CA THR A 265 -12.10 -13.48 10.47
C THR A 265 -10.98 -14.40 10.94
N THR A 266 -9.88 -14.55 10.19
CA THR A 266 -8.76 -15.45 10.55
C THR A 266 -7.54 -14.72 11.08
N ALA A 267 -7.34 -13.44 10.73
CA ALA A 267 -6.11 -12.71 11.01
C ALA A 267 -5.76 -12.64 12.51
N LEU A 268 -6.75 -12.47 13.40
CA LEU A 268 -6.49 -12.42 14.85
C LEU A 268 -5.91 -13.73 15.39
N THR A 269 -6.38 -14.88 14.89
CA THR A 269 -5.84 -16.19 15.24
C THR A 269 -4.39 -16.31 14.81
N HIS A 270 -4.05 -15.86 13.59
CA HIS A 270 -2.67 -15.85 13.10
C HIS A 270 -1.77 -14.90 13.90
N LEU A 271 -2.31 -13.80 14.42
CA LEU A 271 -1.54 -12.86 15.24
C LEU A 271 -1.17 -13.45 16.60
N GLY A 272 -2.04 -14.26 17.22
CA GLY A 272 -1.75 -14.89 18.50
C GLY A 272 -1.33 -13.90 19.60
N GLY A 273 -1.78 -12.64 19.54
CA GLY A 273 -1.40 -11.56 20.45
C GLY A 273 -0.11 -10.80 20.10
N ARG A 274 0.67 -11.23 19.10
CA ARG A 274 1.91 -10.59 18.64
C ARG A 274 1.68 -9.40 17.71
N ASP A 275 2.72 -8.61 17.46
CA ASP A 275 2.74 -7.58 16.40
C ASP A 275 3.87 -7.89 15.41
N PRO A 276 3.64 -8.78 14.43
CA PRO A 276 4.68 -9.16 13.47
C PRO A 276 5.15 -8.00 12.61
N TRP A 277 4.39 -6.92 12.46
CA TRP A 277 4.85 -5.75 11.71
C TRP A 277 5.90 -5.00 12.50
N ALA A 278 5.60 -4.65 13.75
CA ALA A 278 6.54 -3.97 14.63
C ALA A 278 7.79 -4.82 14.91
N GLU A 279 7.62 -6.13 15.11
CA GLU A 279 8.72 -7.07 15.38
C GLU A 279 9.66 -7.24 14.19
N ALA A 280 9.14 -7.19 12.95
CA ALA A 280 9.94 -7.40 11.74
C ALA A 280 10.50 -6.11 11.11
N MET A 281 9.98 -4.94 11.50
CA MET A 281 10.37 -3.67 10.90
C MET A 281 11.77 -3.24 11.37
N PRO A 282 12.75 -3.08 10.48
CA PRO A 282 14.07 -2.58 10.88
C PRO A 282 14.01 -1.09 11.25
N ALA A 283 15.07 -0.59 11.90
CA ALA A 283 15.22 0.85 12.12
C ALA A 283 15.35 1.61 10.77
N PRO A 284 15.08 2.93 10.74
CA PRO A 284 15.38 3.77 9.58
C PRO A 284 16.84 3.63 9.13
N GLN A 285 17.04 3.42 7.83
CA GLN A 285 18.34 3.16 7.24
C GLN A 285 18.75 4.28 6.28
N ARG A 286 20.03 4.67 6.31
CA ARG A 286 20.58 5.61 5.35
C ARG A 286 20.67 4.95 3.97
N LEU A 287 20.15 5.62 2.95
CA LEU A 287 20.25 5.16 1.57
C LEU A 287 21.68 5.35 1.03
N PRO A 288 22.30 4.33 0.41
CA PRO A 288 23.60 4.49 -0.22
C PRO A 288 23.56 5.50 -1.37
N GLU A 289 24.54 6.40 -1.44
CA GLU A 289 24.62 7.44 -2.48
C GLU A 289 24.75 6.82 -3.89
N GLU A 290 25.48 5.73 -4.01
CA GLU A 290 25.61 4.95 -5.25
C GLU A 290 24.27 4.39 -5.73
N LEU A 291 23.38 4.00 -4.81
CA LEU A 291 22.06 3.46 -5.12
C LEU A 291 21.15 4.57 -5.67
N ILE A 292 21.19 5.75 -5.04
CA ILE A 292 20.47 6.95 -5.51
C ILE A 292 21.00 7.36 -6.89
N THR A 293 22.32 7.42 -7.05
CA THR A 293 22.96 7.83 -8.31
C THR A 293 22.58 6.89 -9.46
N HIS A 294 22.64 5.57 -9.25
CA HIS A 294 22.16 4.59 -10.22
C HIS A 294 20.65 4.76 -10.50
N GLY A 295 19.85 5.01 -9.47
CA GLY A 295 18.41 5.25 -9.61
C GLY A 295 18.04 6.47 -10.45
N ARG A 296 18.91 7.48 -10.48
CA ARG A 296 18.76 8.69 -11.31
C ARG A 296 19.09 8.43 -12.78
N THR A 297 19.91 7.43 -13.10
CA THR A 297 20.17 7.04 -14.50
C THR A 297 19.03 6.21 -15.09
N ILE A 298 18.17 5.63 -14.25
CA ILE A 298 17.03 4.82 -14.69
C ILE A 298 15.83 5.74 -14.97
N PRO A 299 15.27 5.73 -16.20
CA PRO A 299 14.10 6.54 -16.53
C PRO A 299 12.90 6.22 -15.64
N VAL A 300 12.09 7.23 -15.33
CA VAL A 300 10.82 7.02 -14.63
C VAL A 300 9.90 6.19 -15.52
N ALA A 301 9.55 4.99 -15.07
CA ALA A 301 8.88 3.97 -15.89
C ALA A 301 7.57 4.47 -16.55
N ARG A 302 6.77 5.27 -15.83
CA ARG A 302 5.56 5.90 -16.36
C ARG A 302 5.85 6.90 -17.50
N VAL A 303 6.91 7.69 -17.37
CA VAL A 303 7.32 8.67 -18.39
C VAL A 303 7.87 7.94 -19.62
N ALA A 304 8.70 6.92 -19.40
CA ALA A 304 9.23 6.08 -20.47
C ALA A 304 8.09 5.40 -21.25
N ALA A 305 7.10 4.82 -20.55
CA ALA A 305 5.93 4.20 -21.16
C ALA A 305 5.08 5.21 -21.96
N MET A 306 4.90 6.43 -21.46
CA MET A 306 4.19 7.49 -22.19
C MET A 306 4.91 7.85 -23.50
N HIS A 307 6.23 8.01 -23.47
CA HIS A 307 7.03 8.31 -24.66
C HIS A 307 6.96 7.15 -25.67
N GLU A 308 7.05 5.91 -25.20
CA GLU A 308 6.94 4.72 -26.03
C GLU A 308 5.55 4.59 -26.68
N GLY A 309 4.48 4.82 -25.92
CA GLY A 309 3.11 4.86 -26.45
C GLY A 309 2.95 5.91 -27.56
N LYS A 310 3.53 7.11 -27.38
CA LYS A 310 3.56 8.15 -28.41
C LYS A 310 4.35 7.72 -29.65
N ARG A 311 5.49 7.03 -29.49
CA ARG A 311 6.27 6.49 -30.61
C ARG A 311 5.49 5.45 -31.40
N ARG A 312 4.91 4.44 -30.73
CA ARG A 312 4.09 3.39 -31.37
C ARG A 312 2.88 3.98 -32.11
N ALA A 313 2.22 4.98 -31.53
CA ALA A 313 1.11 5.67 -32.18
C ALA A 313 1.54 6.44 -33.45
N ARG A 314 2.71 7.09 -33.44
CA ARG A 314 3.27 7.76 -34.62
C ARG A 314 3.63 6.77 -35.72
N ALA A 315 4.30 5.67 -35.38
CA ALA A 315 4.66 4.63 -36.34
C ALA A 315 3.43 4.01 -37.02
N ARG A 316 2.36 3.74 -36.26
CA ARG A 316 1.08 3.24 -36.82
C ARG A 316 0.42 4.24 -37.78
N ARG A 317 0.50 5.54 -37.50
CA ARG A 317 -0.02 6.58 -38.40
C ARG A 317 0.80 6.71 -39.68
N GLN A 318 2.10 6.46 -39.63
CA GLN A 318 2.99 6.50 -40.79
C GLN A 318 2.92 5.23 -41.65
N ALA A 319 2.57 4.09 -41.06
CA ALA A 319 2.41 2.82 -41.78
C ALA A 319 0.99 2.61 -42.37
N GLY A 320 0.05 3.49 -42.03
CA GLY A 320 -1.37 3.40 -42.44
C GLY A 320 -1.85 4.56 -43.32
N GLY A 321 -0.93 5.36 -43.86
CA GLY A 321 -1.19 6.39 -44.88
C GLY A 321 -0.33 6.14 -46.10
#